data_AF-A0AAW0A1M8-F1
#
_entry.id   AF-A0AAW0A1M8-F1
#
_cell.length_a   1.000
_cell.length_b   1.000
_cell.length_c   1.000
_cell.angle_alpha   90.00
_cell.angle_beta   90.00
_cell.angle_gamma   90.00
#
_symmetry.space_group_name_H-M   'P 1'
#
loop_
_entity.id
_entity.type
_entity.pdbx_description
1 polymer ?
#
loop_
_entity_poly.entity_id
_entity_poly.type
_entity_poly.pdbx_seq_one_letter_code
_entity_poly.pdbx_strand_id
1 'polypeptide(L)'
;MTTLFPLLFPLPQDALNDPVKWNADWEVFIDRDFAQSNGPAFCFNIALEALRDSQNGLKHKLEDYQTLFRSTCAIQCSLTREALDHFADDDFENKWMLAGPDERGRHILGAMTAVCSKARNLHDARSYCPEIRLMPLSRDGKAFLSLLKSVMLEDASFIPTEPNSIPNAAWDAFAGIQKLSSEGDEERIVLATILLLRTKLISLIVHFTMRSFFGEEAPPINVQKLDQKPQRSPPQAELIEAV
;
A
#
# COMPACT_ATOMS: atom_id res chain seq x y z
N MET A 1 10.23 24.96 -24.80
CA MET A 1 9.84 23.56 -24.56
C MET A 1 10.69 23.03 -23.43
N THR A 2 10.18 23.10 -22.21
CA THR A 2 10.85 22.55 -21.03
C THR A 2 10.67 21.03 -21.07
N THR A 3 11.75 20.30 -21.25
CA THR A 3 11.78 18.84 -21.15
C THR A 3 11.46 18.44 -19.71
N LEU A 4 10.18 18.30 -19.41
CA LEU A 4 9.70 17.60 -18.22
C LEU A 4 10.03 16.12 -18.42
N PHE A 5 11.17 15.68 -17.91
CA PHE A 5 11.34 14.27 -17.60
C PHE A 5 10.18 13.89 -16.69
N PRO A 6 9.31 12.92 -17.05
CA PRO A 6 8.37 12.40 -16.08
C PRO A 6 9.22 11.87 -14.93
N LEU A 7 9.06 12.41 -13.71
CA LEU A 7 9.67 11.76 -12.55
C LEU A 7 9.11 10.35 -12.54
N LEU A 8 9.97 9.38 -12.78
CA LEU A 8 9.63 7.98 -12.74
C LEU A 8 9.25 7.65 -11.29
N PHE A 9 8.17 6.92 -11.09
CA PHE A 9 7.87 6.36 -9.78
C PHE A 9 9.09 5.54 -9.33
N PRO A 10 9.62 5.76 -8.11
CA PRO A 10 10.88 5.14 -7.69
C PRO A 10 10.73 3.62 -7.66
N LEU A 11 11.82 2.87 -7.84
CA LEU A 11 11.74 1.41 -7.92
C LEU A 11 11.79 0.78 -6.51
N PRO A 12 11.16 -0.39 -6.28
CA PRO A 12 11.16 -1.03 -4.96
C PRO A 12 12.56 -1.33 -4.41
N GLN A 13 13.51 -1.69 -5.28
CA GLN A 13 14.89 -1.99 -4.86
C GLN A 13 15.65 -0.77 -4.32
N ASP A 14 15.27 0.45 -4.73
CA ASP A 14 15.93 1.67 -4.28
C ASP A 14 15.66 1.93 -2.79
N ALA A 15 14.55 1.39 -2.26
CA ALA A 15 14.21 1.46 -0.84
C ALA A 15 15.31 0.86 0.05
N LEU A 16 15.97 -0.21 -0.41
CA LEU A 16 17.03 -0.88 0.35
C LEU A 16 18.39 -0.19 0.24
N ASN A 17 18.62 0.53 -0.87
CA ASN A 17 19.90 1.17 -1.15
C ASN A 17 20.00 2.57 -0.54
N ASP A 18 18.96 3.39 -0.72
CA ASP A 18 18.86 4.75 -0.20
C ASP A 18 17.40 5.07 0.17
N PRO A 19 16.94 4.63 1.36
CA PRO A 19 15.55 4.79 1.76
C PRO A 19 15.13 6.27 1.87
N VAL A 20 16.06 7.16 2.24
CA VAL A 20 15.78 8.59 2.39
C VAL A 20 15.48 9.20 1.03
N LYS A 21 16.36 8.98 0.04
CA LYS A 21 16.13 9.46 -1.32
C LYS A 21 14.91 8.80 -1.95
N TRP A 22 14.76 7.49 -1.80
CA TRP A 22 13.61 6.74 -2.31
C TRP A 22 12.27 7.28 -1.80
N ASN A 23 12.19 7.62 -0.51
CA ASN A 23 10.98 8.23 0.02
C ASN A 23 10.78 9.67 -0.48
N ALA A 24 11.83 10.48 -0.52
CA ALA A 24 11.76 11.85 -1.00
C ALA A 24 11.29 11.92 -2.47
N ASP A 25 11.81 11.06 -3.34
CA ASP A 25 11.42 11.00 -4.75
C ASP A 25 9.94 10.62 -4.91
N TRP A 26 9.42 9.72 -4.06
CA TRP A 26 8.00 9.39 -4.02
C TRP A 26 7.13 10.54 -3.51
N GLU A 27 7.55 11.27 -2.47
CA GLU A 27 6.77 12.43 -1.98
C GLU A 27 6.66 13.53 -3.02
N VAL A 28 7.72 13.77 -3.81
CA VAL A 28 7.69 14.68 -4.96
C VAL A 28 6.70 14.19 -6.03
N PHE A 29 6.67 12.89 -6.31
CA PHE A 29 5.68 12.30 -7.22
C PHE A 29 4.25 12.52 -6.73
N ILE A 30 3.97 12.29 -5.45
CA ILE A 30 2.64 12.52 -4.86
C ILE A 30 2.24 14.00 -4.94
N ASP A 31 3.13 14.91 -4.56
CA ASP A 31 2.85 16.35 -4.58
C ASP A 31 2.59 16.89 -5.99
N ARG A 32 3.24 16.33 -7.01
CA ARG A 32 2.98 16.68 -8.40
C ARG A 32 1.72 16.00 -8.93
N ASP A 33 1.71 14.67 -8.96
CA ASP A 33 0.75 13.92 -9.77
C ASP A 33 -0.57 13.66 -9.04
N PHE A 34 -0.53 13.40 -7.73
CA PHE A 34 -1.75 13.19 -6.95
C PHE A 34 -2.53 14.51 -6.77
N ALA A 35 -1.82 15.60 -6.49
CA ALA A 35 -2.44 16.91 -6.26
C ALA A 35 -2.94 17.59 -7.54
N GLN A 36 -2.24 17.43 -8.67
CA GLN A 36 -2.60 18.13 -9.92
C GLN A 36 -3.60 17.36 -10.79
N SER A 37 -3.68 16.03 -10.69
CA SER A 37 -4.38 15.19 -11.69
C SER A 37 -5.65 14.51 -11.17
N ASN A 38 -6.27 15.00 -10.10
CA ASN A 38 -7.33 14.27 -9.40
C ASN A 38 -6.84 12.83 -9.06
N GLY A 39 -5.83 12.75 -8.20
CA GLY A 39 -5.03 11.54 -7.91
C GLY A 39 -5.79 10.21 -7.91
N PRO A 40 -6.95 10.09 -7.22
CA PRO A 40 -7.76 8.88 -7.25
C PRO A 40 -8.18 8.42 -8.66
N ALA A 41 -8.64 9.34 -9.52
CA ALA A 41 -9.07 9.03 -10.87
C ALA A 41 -7.91 8.58 -11.76
N PHE A 42 -6.77 9.26 -11.68
CA PHE A 42 -5.55 8.87 -12.40
C PHE A 42 -5.09 7.46 -12.01
N CYS A 43 -4.99 7.20 -10.70
CA CYS A 43 -4.62 5.91 -10.14
C CYS A 43 -5.58 4.79 -10.56
N PHE A 44 -6.88 5.08 -10.55
CA PHE A 44 -7.93 4.15 -10.95
C PHE A 44 -7.83 3.79 -12.43
N ASN A 45 -7.66 4.77 -13.32
CA ASN A 45 -7.57 4.54 -14.76
C ASN A 45 -6.36 3.66 -15.11
N ILE A 46 -5.20 3.91 -14.53
CA ILE A 46 -4.00 3.08 -14.73
C ILE A 46 -4.26 1.62 -14.29
N ALA A 47 -4.88 1.43 -13.13
CA ALA A 47 -5.17 0.10 -12.62
C ALA A 47 -6.22 -0.64 -13.46
N LEU A 48 -7.18 0.09 -14.03
CA LEU A 48 -8.22 -0.45 -14.91
C LEU A 48 -7.65 -0.85 -16.27
N GLU A 49 -6.80 -0.01 -16.87
CA GLU A 49 -6.06 -0.36 -18.09
C GLU A 49 -5.19 -1.60 -17.88
N ALA A 50 -4.45 -1.67 -16.77
CA ALA A 50 -3.63 -2.83 -16.44
C ALA A 50 -4.45 -4.12 -16.25
N LEU A 51 -5.70 -4.02 -15.78
CA LEU A 51 -6.60 -5.17 -15.71
C LEU A 51 -7.05 -5.61 -17.11
N ARG A 52 -7.42 -4.65 -17.97
CA ARG A 52 -7.89 -4.91 -19.35
C ARG A 52 -6.80 -5.52 -20.23
N ASP A 53 -5.55 -5.12 -20.00
CA ASP A 53 -4.39 -5.67 -20.72
C ASP A 53 -3.91 -7.01 -20.14
N SER A 54 -4.43 -7.43 -18.97
CA SER A 54 -4.01 -8.66 -18.30
C SER A 54 -4.59 -9.90 -18.98
N GLN A 55 -3.71 -10.81 -19.39
CA GLN A 55 -4.11 -12.13 -19.91
C GLN A 55 -4.80 -13.03 -18.89
N ASN A 56 -4.67 -12.72 -17.59
CA ASN A 56 -5.26 -13.51 -16.50
C ASN A 56 -6.75 -13.21 -16.28
N GLY A 57 -7.25 -12.09 -16.84
CA GLY A 57 -8.66 -11.70 -16.82
C GLY A 57 -9.26 -11.39 -15.43
N LEU A 58 -10.56 -11.10 -15.43
CA LEU A 58 -11.33 -10.70 -14.25
C LEU A 58 -11.37 -11.78 -13.14
N LYS A 59 -11.39 -13.06 -13.51
CA LYS A 59 -11.48 -14.17 -12.54
C LYS A 59 -10.26 -14.22 -11.61
N HIS A 60 -9.05 -14.15 -12.17
CA HIS A 60 -7.82 -14.14 -11.37
C HIS A 60 -7.78 -12.91 -10.45
N LYS A 61 -8.25 -11.76 -10.95
CA LYS A 61 -8.33 -10.53 -10.15
C LYS A 61 -9.25 -10.68 -8.94
N LEU A 62 -10.36 -11.42 -9.08
CA LEU A 62 -11.28 -11.71 -7.98
C LEU A 62 -10.64 -12.63 -6.93
N GLU A 63 -9.88 -13.64 -7.35
CA GLU A 63 -9.14 -14.53 -6.44
C GLU A 63 -8.04 -13.76 -5.67
N ASP A 64 -7.29 -12.90 -6.37
CA ASP A 64 -6.30 -11.99 -5.76
C ASP A 64 -6.97 -11.07 -4.74
N TYR A 65 -8.11 -10.50 -5.09
CA TYR A 65 -8.90 -9.63 -4.21
C TYR A 65 -9.33 -10.37 -2.94
N GLN A 66 -9.84 -11.61 -3.04
CA GLN A 66 -10.25 -12.39 -1.88
C GLN A 66 -9.07 -12.71 -0.95
N THR A 67 -7.92 -13.06 -1.51
CA THR A 67 -6.69 -13.29 -0.73
C THR A 67 -6.25 -12.00 -0.04
N LEU A 68 -6.25 -10.89 -0.77
CA LEU A 68 -5.94 -9.58 -0.24
C LEU A 68 -6.88 -9.22 0.91
N PHE A 69 -8.17 -9.46 0.75
CA PHE A 69 -9.22 -9.14 1.72
C PHE A 69 -8.99 -9.86 3.04
N ARG A 70 -8.89 -11.20 3.00
CA ARG A 70 -8.66 -12.01 4.20
C ARG A 70 -7.36 -11.63 4.91
N SER A 71 -6.30 -11.38 4.14
CA SER A 71 -5.02 -10.97 4.71
C SER A 71 -5.10 -9.59 5.39
N THR A 72 -5.89 -8.66 4.85
CA THR A 72 -6.05 -7.32 5.42
C THR A 72 -6.80 -7.37 6.76
N CYS A 73 -7.90 -8.14 6.82
CA CYS A 73 -8.61 -8.37 8.08
C CYS A 73 -7.70 -8.99 9.15
N ALA A 74 -6.88 -10.00 8.77
CA ALA A 74 -5.96 -10.64 9.69
C ALA A 74 -4.88 -9.68 10.20
N ILE A 75 -4.33 -8.82 9.33
CA ILE A 75 -3.34 -7.79 9.70
C ILE A 75 -3.97 -6.78 10.68
N GLN A 76 -5.15 -6.25 10.40
CA GLN A 76 -5.82 -5.29 11.30
C GLN A 76 -6.15 -5.92 12.66
N CYS A 77 -6.55 -7.19 12.67
CA CYS A 77 -6.80 -7.93 13.91
C CYS A 77 -5.51 -8.09 14.75
N SER A 78 -4.40 -8.54 14.13
CA SER A 78 -3.11 -8.67 14.81
C SER A 78 -2.61 -7.34 15.35
N LEU A 79 -2.61 -6.31 14.48
CA LEU A 79 -2.22 -4.95 14.85
C LEU A 79 -3.06 -4.43 16.02
N THR A 80 -4.37 -4.60 15.99
CA THR A 80 -5.23 -4.08 17.05
C THR A 80 -4.92 -4.74 18.39
N ARG A 81 -4.71 -6.06 18.42
CA ARG A 81 -4.34 -6.77 19.64
C ARG A 81 -3.03 -6.26 20.21
N GLU A 82 -1.99 -6.25 19.38
CA GLU A 82 -0.65 -5.80 19.79
C GLU A 82 -0.66 -4.32 20.23
N ALA A 83 -1.40 -3.47 19.51
CA ALA A 83 -1.52 -2.06 19.89
C ALA A 83 -2.25 -1.86 21.23
N LEU A 84 -3.30 -2.64 21.50
CA LEU A 84 -3.99 -2.60 22.80
C LEU A 84 -3.05 -3.02 23.94
N ASP A 85 -2.27 -4.08 23.75
CA ASP A 85 -1.28 -4.53 24.72
C ASP A 85 -0.24 -3.42 24.98
N HIS A 86 0.34 -2.83 23.93
CA HIS A 86 1.31 -1.75 24.09
C HIS A 86 0.72 -0.44 24.66
N PHE A 87 -0.55 -0.14 24.40
CA PHE A 87 -1.21 1.00 25.03
C PHE A 87 -1.44 0.76 26.53
N ALA A 88 -1.81 -0.46 26.91
CA ALA A 88 -2.13 -0.82 28.29
C ALA A 88 -0.87 -1.02 29.15
N ASP A 89 0.09 -1.78 28.64
CA ASP A 89 1.20 -2.32 29.42
C ASP A 89 2.50 -1.50 29.22
N ASP A 90 2.69 -0.92 28.03
CA ASP A 90 3.94 -0.26 27.66
C ASP A 90 3.86 1.27 27.58
N ASP A 91 2.71 1.88 27.84
CA ASP A 91 2.51 3.32 27.77
C ASP A 91 2.94 3.92 26.40
N PHE A 92 2.61 3.21 25.31
CA PHE A 92 3.07 3.54 23.96
C PHE A 92 2.77 4.98 23.56
N GLU A 93 1.55 5.47 23.83
CA GLU A 93 1.12 6.81 23.43
C GLU A 93 2.06 7.89 24.02
N ASN A 94 2.36 7.82 25.31
CA ASN A 94 3.24 8.79 25.96
C ASN A 94 4.69 8.65 25.48
N LYS A 95 5.22 7.43 25.39
CA LYS A 95 6.59 7.20 24.90
C LYS A 95 6.78 7.71 23.47
N TRP A 96 5.80 7.48 22.60
CA TRP A 96 5.80 7.97 21.22
C TRP A 96 5.75 9.50 21.14
N MET A 97 4.94 10.13 21.99
CA MET A 97 4.83 11.59 22.07
C MET A 97 6.10 12.24 22.62
N LEU A 98 6.82 11.57 23.53
CA LEU A 98 8.10 12.02 24.08
C LEU A 98 9.28 11.84 23.11
N ALA A 99 9.18 10.89 22.17
CA ALA A 99 10.21 10.67 21.16
C ALA A 99 10.46 11.93 20.32
N GLY A 100 11.69 12.10 19.83
CA GLY A 100 12.02 13.20 18.92
C GLY A 100 11.44 12.97 17.50
N PRO A 101 11.26 14.04 16.68
CA PRO A 101 10.85 13.90 15.29
C PRO A 101 11.78 12.98 14.48
N ASP A 102 13.09 13.07 14.72
CA ASP A 102 14.09 12.24 14.02
C ASP A 102 13.95 10.75 14.37
N GLU A 103 13.66 10.45 15.64
CA GLU A 103 13.45 9.08 16.11
C GLU A 103 12.17 8.48 15.51
N ARG A 104 11.06 9.21 15.58
CA ARG A 104 9.81 8.79 14.93
C ARG A 104 10.01 8.59 13.44
N GLY A 105 10.67 9.54 12.78
CA GLY A 105 10.97 9.48 11.35
C GLY A 105 11.78 8.24 10.97
N ARG A 106 12.79 7.88 11.77
CA ARG A 106 13.57 6.66 11.55
C ARG A 106 12.73 5.39 11.61
N HIS A 107 11.84 5.24 12.60
CA HIS A 107 10.96 4.07 12.69
C HIS A 107 9.93 4.01 11.55
N ILE A 108 9.32 5.16 11.22
CA ILE A 108 8.35 5.26 10.12
C ILE A 108 9.00 4.92 8.78
N LEU A 109 10.16 5.51 8.47
CA LEU A 109 10.88 5.25 7.23
C LEU A 109 11.38 3.80 7.14
N GLY A 110 11.86 3.25 8.26
CA GLY A 110 12.22 1.84 8.37
C GLY A 110 11.06 0.91 8.06
N ALA A 111 9.88 1.19 8.60
CA ALA A 111 8.65 0.46 8.32
C ALA A 111 8.24 0.53 6.84
N MET A 112 8.22 1.73 6.25
CA MET A 112 7.92 1.93 4.83
C MET A 112 8.86 1.11 3.94
N THR A 113 10.16 1.17 4.23
CA THR A 113 11.19 0.44 3.49
C THR A 113 10.99 -1.07 3.61
N ALA A 114 10.79 -1.56 4.83
CA ALA A 114 10.62 -2.98 5.12
C ALA A 114 9.33 -3.57 4.50
N VAL A 115 8.26 -2.79 4.41
CA VAL A 115 6.99 -3.23 3.82
C VAL A 115 7.06 -3.17 2.29
N CYS A 116 7.52 -2.05 1.73
CA CYS A 116 7.47 -1.81 0.28
C CYS A 116 8.53 -2.59 -0.48
N SER A 117 9.68 -2.89 0.12
CA SER A 117 10.71 -3.73 -0.52
C SER A 117 10.31 -5.20 -0.65
N LYS A 118 9.34 -5.68 0.14
CA LYS A 118 8.96 -7.11 0.15
C LYS A 118 8.00 -7.50 -0.96
N ALA A 119 7.12 -6.61 -1.40
CA ALA A 119 6.11 -6.93 -2.40
C ALA A 119 5.83 -5.74 -3.33
N ARG A 120 5.92 -5.98 -4.64
CA ARG A 120 5.74 -4.94 -5.65
C ARG A 120 4.37 -4.26 -5.55
N ASN A 121 3.30 -5.01 -5.30
CA ASN A 121 1.95 -4.44 -5.15
C ASN A 121 1.84 -3.51 -3.93
N LEU A 122 2.57 -3.75 -2.85
CA LEU A 122 2.62 -2.87 -1.68
C LEU A 122 3.42 -1.59 -1.99
N HIS A 123 4.51 -1.70 -2.74
CA HIS A 123 5.26 -0.54 -3.22
C HIS A 123 4.41 0.32 -4.17
N ASP A 124 3.76 -0.30 -5.16
CA ASP A 124 2.89 0.40 -6.11
C ASP A 124 1.71 1.05 -5.37
N ALA A 125 1.16 0.40 -4.33
CA ALA A 125 0.07 0.95 -3.53
C ALA A 125 0.41 2.27 -2.82
N ARG A 126 1.68 2.66 -2.70
CA ARG A 126 2.06 3.97 -2.17
C ARG A 126 1.48 5.11 -3.01
N SER A 127 1.23 4.92 -4.31
CA SER A 127 0.56 5.94 -5.14
C SER A 127 -0.87 6.25 -4.66
N TYR A 128 -1.48 5.36 -3.89
CA TYR A 128 -2.83 5.51 -3.36
C TYR A 128 -2.85 6.10 -1.95
N CYS A 129 -1.70 6.24 -1.28
CA CYS A 129 -1.62 6.47 0.17
C CYS A 129 -0.95 7.82 0.51
N PRO A 130 -1.59 8.98 0.26
CA PRO A 130 -1.04 10.27 0.68
C PRO A 130 -0.94 10.43 2.21
N GLU A 131 -1.55 9.55 2.99
CA GLU A 131 -1.54 9.56 4.47
C GLU A 131 -0.19 9.15 5.05
N ILE A 132 0.58 8.35 4.33
CA ILE A 132 1.84 7.79 4.81
C ILE A 132 3.04 8.69 4.50
N ARG A 133 2.87 10.01 4.52
CA ARG A 133 3.99 10.94 4.30
C ARG A 133 4.86 11.01 5.55
N LEU A 134 6.17 11.04 5.36
CA LEU A 134 7.13 10.95 6.46
C LEU A 134 7.03 12.17 7.39
N MET A 135 7.08 13.38 6.81
CA MET A 135 7.09 14.61 7.61
C MET A 135 5.81 14.79 8.43
N PRO A 136 4.58 14.67 7.88
CA PRO A 136 3.37 14.77 8.68
C PRO A 136 3.32 13.76 9.83
N LEU A 137 3.75 12.51 9.60
CA LEU A 137 3.70 11.45 10.61
C LEU A 137 4.76 11.62 11.72
N SER A 138 5.94 12.14 11.40
CA SER A 138 7.05 12.24 12.35
C SER A 138 7.07 13.56 13.14
N ARG A 139 6.47 14.63 12.62
CA ARG A 139 6.61 15.99 13.17
C ARG A 139 6.19 16.10 14.64
N ASP A 140 4.94 15.77 14.95
CA ASP A 140 4.37 15.95 16.30
C ASP A 140 3.91 14.64 16.96
N GLY A 141 4.03 13.51 16.26
CA GLY A 141 3.61 12.18 16.72
C GLY A 141 2.10 11.93 16.69
N LYS A 142 1.27 12.98 16.75
CA LYS A 142 -0.20 12.87 16.79
C LYS A 142 -0.77 12.33 15.50
N ALA A 143 -0.22 12.74 14.35
CA ALA A 143 -0.67 12.26 13.06
C ALA A 143 -0.51 10.73 12.93
N PHE A 144 0.61 10.19 13.40
CA PHE A 144 0.83 8.73 13.45
C PHE A 144 -0.17 8.04 14.38
N LEU A 145 -0.37 8.56 15.61
CA LEU A 145 -1.33 7.97 16.55
C LEU A 145 -2.77 8.01 16.03
N SER A 146 -3.15 9.09 15.36
CA SER A 146 -4.46 9.20 14.70
C SER A 146 -4.59 8.15 13.58
N LEU A 147 -3.54 7.95 12.79
CA LEU A 147 -3.53 6.93 11.73
C LEU A 147 -3.60 5.52 12.32
N LEU A 148 -2.86 5.23 13.40
CA LEU A 148 -2.94 3.98 14.14
C LEU A 148 -4.36 3.70 14.65
N LYS A 149 -4.96 4.66 15.36
CA LYS A 149 -6.32 4.53 15.87
C LYS A 149 -7.34 4.31 14.74
N SER A 150 -7.10 4.88 13.54
CA SER A 150 -7.99 4.69 12.38
C SER A 150 -7.92 3.30 11.75
N VAL A 151 -6.81 2.56 11.92
CA VAL A 151 -6.68 1.18 11.40
C VAL A 151 -7.05 0.11 12.41
N MET A 152 -7.17 0.49 13.68
CA MET A 152 -7.61 -0.41 14.74
C MET A 152 -9.09 -0.78 14.58
N LEU A 153 -9.42 -1.97 15.08
CA LEU A 153 -10.78 -2.49 15.14
C LEU A 153 -11.42 -2.13 16.48
N GLU A 154 -12.75 -1.96 16.50
CA GLU A 154 -13.50 -1.81 17.75
C GLU A 154 -13.48 -3.10 18.59
N ASP A 155 -13.54 -4.25 17.91
CA ASP A 155 -13.41 -5.58 18.52
C ASP A 155 -12.39 -6.41 17.73
N ALA A 156 -11.31 -6.82 18.43
CA ALA A 156 -10.27 -7.69 17.90
C ALA A 156 -10.32 -9.11 18.50
N SER A 157 -11.41 -9.49 19.17
CA SER A 157 -11.59 -10.85 19.71
C SER A 157 -11.60 -11.92 18.62
N PHE A 158 -12.05 -11.54 17.42
CA PHE A 158 -12.06 -12.38 16.22
C PHE A 158 -11.54 -11.60 15.00
N ILE A 159 -11.14 -12.33 13.95
CA ILE A 159 -10.80 -11.71 12.66
C ILE A 159 -12.10 -11.19 12.05
N PRO A 160 -12.19 -9.89 11.69
CA PRO A 160 -13.45 -9.32 11.22
C PRO A 160 -13.80 -9.86 9.83
N THR A 161 -15.10 -9.87 9.53
CA THR A 161 -15.60 -10.25 8.20
C THR A 161 -15.38 -9.16 7.16
N GLU A 162 -15.09 -7.93 7.58
CA GLU A 162 -14.78 -6.79 6.73
C GLU A 162 -13.60 -5.98 7.31
N PRO A 163 -12.68 -5.49 6.47
CA PRO A 163 -11.59 -4.63 6.94
C PRO A 163 -12.12 -3.24 7.28
N ASN A 164 -11.54 -2.61 8.30
CA ASN A 164 -11.88 -1.22 8.62
C ASN A 164 -11.28 -0.29 7.54
N SER A 165 -12.14 0.52 6.92
CA SER A 165 -11.73 1.43 5.85
C SER A 165 -11.11 2.70 6.44
N ILE A 166 -9.97 3.11 5.90
CA ILE A 166 -9.27 4.30 6.38
C ILE A 166 -9.87 5.54 5.71
N PRO A 167 -10.35 6.54 6.47
CA PRO A 167 -10.95 7.73 5.87
C PRO A 167 -9.97 8.50 4.97
N ASN A 168 -10.43 8.98 3.80
CA ASN A 168 -9.70 9.92 2.97
C ASN A 168 -10.66 10.64 2.04
N ALA A 169 -10.81 11.96 2.23
CA ALA A 169 -11.80 12.75 1.52
C ALA A 169 -11.72 12.63 -0.02
N ALA A 170 -10.51 12.52 -0.59
CA ALA A 170 -10.34 12.39 -2.04
C ALA A 170 -10.82 11.02 -2.53
N TRP A 171 -10.43 9.94 -1.85
CA TRP A 171 -10.89 8.58 -2.16
C TRP A 171 -12.37 8.38 -1.88
N ASP A 172 -12.90 8.96 -0.80
CA ASP A 172 -14.31 8.86 -0.42
C ASP A 172 -15.21 9.57 -1.45
N ALA A 173 -14.81 10.77 -1.88
CA ALA A 173 -15.50 11.49 -2.95
C ALA A 173 -15.43 10.72 -4.28
N PHE A 174 -14.26 10.21 -4.65
CA PHE A 174 -14.08 9.44 -5.87
C PHE A 174 -14.91 8.15 -5.87
N ALA A 175 -14.88 7.39 -4.77
CA ALA A 175 -15.67 6.17 -4.62
C ALA A 175 -17.17 6.46 -4.65
N GLY A 176 -17.62 7.58 -4.09
CA GLY A 176 -19.00 8.05 -4.19
C GLY A 176 -19.44 8.30 -5.64
N ILE A 177 -18.60 8.97 -6.43
CA ILE A 177 -18.85 9.20 -7.86
C ILE A 177 -18.87 7.87 -8.64
N GLN A 178 -17.90 6.99 -8.40
CA GLN A 178 -17.82 5.70 -9.07
C GLN A 178 -19.03 4.83 -8.76
N LYS A 179 -19.50 4.78 -7.51
CA LYS A 179 -20.73 4.03 -7.17
C LYS A 179 -21.96 4.45 -7.98
N LEU A 180 -22.03 5.71 -8.40
CA LEU A 180 -23.14 6.24 -9.21
C LEU A 180 -22.96 6.04 -10.72
N SER A 181 -21.73 5.83 -11.18
CA SER A 181 -21.37 5.84 -12.62
C SER A 181 -20.79 4.54 -13.15
N SER A 182 -20.30 3.65 -12.28
CA SER A 182 -19.66 2.39 -12.68
C SER A 182 -20.68 1.35 -13.13
N GLU A 183 -20.61 0.96 -14.40
CA GLU A 183 -21.54 0.00 -15.00
C GLU A 183 -20.98 -1.42 -15.05
N GLY A 184 -19.67 -1.62 -14.87
CA GLY A 184 -19.00 -2.91 -15.04
C GLY A 184 -18.38 -3.53 -13.78
N ASP A 185 -18.32 -4.86 -13.74
CA ASP A 185 -17.68 -5.63 -12.65
C ASP A 185 -16.17 -5.33 -12.55
N GLU A 186 -15.50 -5.04 -13.67
CA GLU A 186 -14.09 -4.67 -13.72
C GLU A 186 -13.78 -3.40 -12.92
N GLU A 187 -14.59 -2.35 -13.12
CA GLU A 187 -14.42 -1.07 -12.43
C GLU A 187 -14.61 -1.24 -10.92
N ARG A 188 -15.63 -2.03 -10.53
CA ARG A 188 -15.93 -2.33 -9.13
C ARG A 188 -14.79 -3.09 -8.47
N ILE A 189 -14.26 -4.13 -9.11
CA ILE A 189 -13.17 -4.92 -8.52
C ILE A 189 -11.86 -4.13 -8.47
N VAL A 190 -11.58 -3.27 -9.45
CA VAL A 190 -10.39 -2.42 -9.47
C VAL A 190 -10.45 -1.42 -8.32
N LEU A 191 -11.56 -0.69 -8.17
CA LEU A 191 -11.74 0.26 -7.08
C LEU A 191 -11.65 -0.45 -5.72
N ALA A 192 -12.34 -1.57 -5.55
CA ALA A 192 -12.28 -2.36 -4.31
C ALA A 192 -10.85 -2.83 -4.00
N THR A 193 -10.11 -3.27 -5.02
CA THR A 193 -8.70 -3.69 -4.86
C THR A 193 -7.81 -2.53 -4.44
N ILE A 194 -7.97 -1.35 -5.04
CA ILE A 194 -7.18 -0.15 -4.70
C ILE A 194 -7.41 0.27 -3.24
N LEU A 195 -8.68 0.41 -2.85
CA LEU A 195 -9.04 0.82 -1.50
C LEU A 195 -8.52 -0.17 -0.46
N LEU A 196 -8.58 -1.46 -0.78
CA LEU A 196 -8.10 -2.52 0.09
C LEU A 196 -6.57 -2.60 0.16
N LEU A 197 -5.86 -2.38 -0.96
CA LEU A 197 -4.40 -2.25 -0.98
C LEU A 197 -3.94 -1.08 -0.13
N ARG A 198 -4.63 0.06 -0.23
CA ARG A 198 -4.39 1.24 0.61
C ARG A 198 -4.54 0.90 2.09
N THR A 199 -5.67 0.30 2.49
CA THR A 199 -5.89 -0.14 3.87
C THR A 199 -4.77 -1.07 4.34
N LYS A 200 -4.45 -2.10 3.56
CA LYS A 200 -3.41 -3.06 3.91
C LYS A 200 -2.04 -2.42 4.08
N LEU A 201 -1.62 -1.57 3.15
CA LEU A 201 -0.32 -0.89 3.19
C LEU A 201 -0.21 -0.02 4.45
N ILE A 202 -1.24 0.78 4.74
CA ILE A 202 -1.24 1.66 5.91
C ILE A 202 -1.21 0.84 7.21
N SER A 203 -2.03 -0.21 7.32
CA SER A 203 -2.00 -1.10 8.49
C SER A 203 -0.62 -1.73 8.70
N LEU A 204 0.02 -2.22 7.64
CA LEU A 204 1.37 -2.79 7.74
C LEU A 204 2.42 -1.75 8.16
N ILE A 205 2.40 -0.55 7.59
CA ILE A 205 3.36 0.51 7.94
C ILE A 205 3.21 0.90 9.41
N VAL A 206 1.98 1.10 9.87
CA VAL A 206 1.73 1.43 11.28
C VAL A 206 2.20 0.29 12.19
N HIS A 207 1.86 -0.96 11.85
CA HIS A 207 2.25 -2.14 12.63
C HIS A 207 3.77 -2.27 12.74
N PHE A 208 4.47 -2.16 11.61
CA PHE A 208 5.93 -2.25 11.56
C PHE A 208 6.59 -1.07 12.28
N THR A 209 5.99 0.12 12.25
CA THR A 209 6.50 1.30 12.96
C THR A 209 6.45 1.08 14.46
N MET A 210 5.29 0.62 14.98
CA MET A 210 5.09 0.33 16.40
C MET A 210 6.09 -0.74 16.89
N ARG A 211 6.18 -1.87 16.18
CA ARG A 211 7.12 -2.95 16.55
C ARG A 211 8.57 -2.51 16.48
N SER A 212 8.94 -1.74 15.44
CA SER A 212 10.28 -1.16 15.35
C SER A 212 10.59 -0.23 16.51
N PHE A 213 9.62 0.56 16.97
CA PHE A 213 9.77 1.46 18.11
C PHE A 213 10.08 0.71 19.41
N PHE A 214 9.50 -0.47 19.60
CA PHE A 214 9.79 -1.36 20.73
C PHE A 214 10.98 -2.31 20.51
N GLY A 215 11.67 -2.21 19.38
CA GLY A 215 12.82 -3.08 19.05
C GLY A 215 12.44 -4.51 18.72
N GLU A 216 11.19 -4.74 18.33
CA GLU A 216 10.67 -6.07 17.99
C GLU A 216 10.87 -6.43 16.52
N GLU A 217 10.80 -7.72 16.23
CA GLU A 217 10.89 -8.22 14.87
C GLU A 217 9.68 -7.83 14.02
N ALA A 218 9.94 -7.54 12.74
CA ALA A 218 8.90 -7.28 11.77
C ALA A 218 8.00 -8.52 11.56
N PRO A 219 6.67 -8.35 11.52
CA PRO A 219 5.74 -9.43 11.18
C PRO A 219 6.09 -10.07 9.82
N PRO A 220 5.88 -11.39 9.67
CA PRO A 220 6.09 -12.04 8.39
C PRO A 220 5.10 -11.50 7.35
N ILE A 221 5.60 -11.16 6.15
CA ILE A 221 4.76 -10.85 4.99
C ILE A 221 4.87 -12.06 4.05
N ASN A 222 3.80 -12.85 4.01
CA ASN A 222 3.72 -13.99 3.10
C ASN A 222 3.51 -13.50 1.67
N VAL A 223 4.55 -13.59 0.85
CA VAL A 223 4.49 -13.30 -0.58
C VAL A 223 4.28 -14.62 -1.32
N GLN A 224 3.11 -14.81 -1.91
CA GLN A 224 2.91 -15.91 -2.84
C GLN A 224 3.68 -15.59 -4.11
N LYS A 225 4.70 -16.42 -4.43
CA LYS A 225 5.33 -16.39 -5.74
C LYS A 225 4.33 -16.96 -6.74
N LEU A 226 3.90 -16.15 -7.70
CA LEU A 226 3.22 -16.67 -8.88
C LEU A 226 4.25 -17.54 -9.63
N ASP A 227 3.95 -18.83 -9.78
CA ASP A 227 4.73 -19.73 -10.64
C ASP A 227 4.60 -19.26 -12.09
N GLN A 228 5.43 -18.30 -12.47
CA GLN A 228 5.63 -17.95 -13.87
C GLN A 228 6.44 -19.08 -14.51
N LYS A 229 5.76 -20.14 -14.99
CA LYS A 229 6.37 -20.99 -16.02
C LYS A 229 6.62 -20.09 -17.24
N PRO A 230 7.87 -19.92 -17.69
CA PRO A 230 8.10 -19.23 -18.95
C PRO A 230 7.54 -20.11 -20.06
N GLN A 231 6.42 -19.69 -20.66
CA GLN A 231 6.02 -20.21 -21.97
C GLN A 231 7.08 -19.72 -22.97
N ARG A 232 8.12 -20.53 -23.16
CA ARG A 232 8.93 -20.47 -24.38
C ARG A 232 8.00 -20.91 -25.51
N SER A 233 7.56 -19.95 -26.32
CA SER A 233 7.08 -20.24 -27.67
C SER A 233 8.15 -21.08 -28.39
N PRO A 234 7.79 -22.15 -29.10
CA PRO A 234 8.77 -22.88 -29.90
C PRO A 234 9.34 -21.91 -30.95
N PRO A 235 10.63 -22.03 -31.31
CA PRO A 235 11.17 -21.27 -32.43
C PRO A 235 10.37 -21.65 -33.68
N GLN A 236 9.85 -20.64 -34.38
CA GLN A 236 9.28 -20.81 -35.70
C GLN A 236 10.36 -21.43 -36.59
N ALA A 237 10.10 -22.63 -37.10
CA ALA A 237 10.96 -23.27 -38.07
C ALA A 237 11.04 -22.39 -39.32
N GLU A 238 12.24 -21.95 -39.67
CA GLU A 238 12.56 -21.38 -40.97
C GLU A 238 12.20 -22.40 -42.05
N LEU A 239 11.19 -22.10 -42.85
CA LEU A 239 10.98 -22.73 -44.15
C LEU A 239 12.08 -22.23 -45.10
N ILE A 240 13.17 -22.98 -45.17
CA ILE A 240 14.07 -22.98 -46.32
C ILE A 240 13.84 -24.30 -47.04
N GLU A 241 13.04 -24.27 -48.10
CA GLU A 241 13.14 -25.27 -49.16
C GLU A 241 13.51 -24.56 -50.46
N ALA A 242 14.66 -24.98 -50.97
CA ALA A 242 15.19 -24.61 -52.26
C ALA A 242 14.54 -25.46 -53.36
N VAL A 243 14.10 -24.80 -54.44
CA VAL A 243 14.34 -25.20 -55.84
C VAL A 243 14.46 -23.93 -56.68
#